data_AF-A0A2V7XUA1-F1
#
_entry.id   AF-A0A2V7XUA1-F1
#
_cell.length_a   1.000
_cell.length_b   1.000
_cell.length_c   1.000
_cell.angle_alpha   90.00
_cell.angle_beta   90.00
_cell.angle_gamma   90.00
#
_symmetry.space_group_name_H-M   'P 1'
#
loop_
_entity.id
_entity.type
_entity.pdbx_description
1 polymer ?
#
loop_
_entity_poly.entity_id
_entity_poly.type
_entity_poly.pdbx_seq_one_letter_code
_entity_poly.pdbx_strand_id
1 'polypeptide(L)' 'MTPQGRRPIAGAKVSAEWVPDLPSATTITDAQGRYLLCAIPKGYIGITATGLGGVLAAAAVQVSTADIVLDLEVKH' A
#
# COMPACT_ATOMS: atom_id res chain seq x y z
N MET A 1 -17.76 -3.13 -2.82
CA MET A 1 -17.62 -3.20 -1.34
C MET A 1 -16.82 -4.46 -1.04
N THR A 2 -15.88 -4.41 -0.09
CA THR A 2 -15.23 -5.67 0.36
C THR A 2 -16.26 -6.52 1.12
N PRO A 3 -16.03 -7.83 1.31
CA PRO A 3 -16.92 -8.68 2.11
C PRO A 3 -17.19 -8.18 3.53
N GLN A 4 -16.36 -7.24 4.03
CA GLN A 4 -16.46 -6.65 5.35
C GLN A 4 -17.15 -5.26 5.36
N GLY A 5 -17.78 -4.85 4.26
CA GLY A 5 -18.45 -3.56 4.14
C GLY A 5 -17.52 -2.36 3.95
N ARG A 6 -16.21 -2.60 3.74
CA ARG A 6 -15.23 -1.52 3.50
C ARG A 6 -15.38 -0.99 2.06
N ARG A 7 -15.24 0.32 1.89
CA ARG A 7 -15.30 0.99 0.58
C ARG A 7 -13.90 1.02 -0.04
N PRO A 8 -13.67 0.35 -1.19
CA PRO A 8 -12.39 0.46 -1.89
C PRO A 8 -12.14 1.89 -2.36
N ILE A 9 -10.87 2.29 -2.37
CA ILE A 9 -10.43 3.61 -2.81
C ILE A 9 -9.67 3.45 -4.11
N ALA A 10 -10.27 3.89 -5.21
CA ALA A 10 -9.61 3.97 -6.52
C ALA A 10 -8.76 5.24 -6.63
N GLY A 11 -7.65 5.16 -7.37
CA GLY A 11 -6.80 6.32 -7.63
C GLY A 11 -5.89 6.76 -6.46
N ALA A 12 -5.82 5.98 -5.39
CA ALA A 12 -4.87 6.25 -4.30
C ALA A 12 -3.45 5.89 -4.74
N LYS A 13 -2.48 6.76 -4.44
CA LYS A 13 -1.05 6.45 -4.63
C LYS A 13 -0.60 5.56 -3.49
N VAL A 14 -0.03 4.41 -3.80
CA VAL A 14 0.64 3.54 -2.82
C VAL A 14 2.14 3.63 -3.06
N SER A 15 2.92 3.91 -2.00
CA SER A 15 4.38 3.95 -2.05
C SER A 15 4.98 2.97 -1.05
N ALA A 16 6.00 2.24 -1.50
CA ALA A 16 6.85 1.41 -0.66
C ALA A 16 8.21 2.06 -0.44
N GLU A 17 8.71 1.93 0.78
CA GLU A 17 9.95 2.51 1.24
C GLU A 17 10.72 1.50 2.10
N TRP A 18 11.96 1.21 1.70
CA TRP A 18 12.89 0.35 2.45
C TRP A 18 14.25 1.03 2.65
N VAL A 19 14.41 2.23 2.11
CA VAL A 19 15.50 3.16 2.42
C VAL A 19 14.82 4.41 2.96
N PRO A 20 15.16 4.87 4.18
CA PRO A 20 14.54 6.06 4.76
C PRO A 20 14.65 7.28 3.84
N ASP A 21 13.55 8.02 3.75
CA ASP A 21 13.35 9.24 2.96
C ASP A 21 13.47 9.05 1.44
N LEU A 22 13.28 7.82 0.93
CA LEU A 22 13.35 7.51 -0.50
C LEU A 22 12.23 6.56 -0.96
N PRO A 23 11.17 7.07 -1.65
CA PRO A 23 10.12 6.21 -2.20
C PRO A 23 10.73 5.32 -3.28
N SER A 24 10.72 4.02 -3.00
CA SER A 24 11.50 3.04 -3.76
C SER A 24 10.66 2.27 -4.78
N ALA A 25 9.34 2.17 -4.55
CA ALA A 25 8.37 1.73 -5.55
C ALA A 25 7.03 2.44 -5.35
N THR A 26 6.29 2.71 -6.44
CA THR A 26 4.98 3.34 -6.37
C THR A 26 3.99 2.72 -7.36
N THR A 27 2.72 2.72 -7.00
CA THR A 27 1.61 2.29 -7.86
C THR A 27 0.34 3.10 -7.55
N ILE A 28 -0.70 2.92 -8.35
CA ILE A 28 -2.01 3.56 -8.17
C ILE A 28 -3.07 2.46 -8.05
N THR A 29 -3.99 2.61 -7.08
CA THR A 29 -5.06 1.63 -6.90
C THR A 29 -6.05 1.64 -8.07
N ASP A 30 -6.49 0.45 -8.48
CA ASP A 30 -7.47 0.26 -9.55
C ASP A 30 -8.90 0.66 -9.12
N ALA A 31 -9.87 0.54 -10.02
CA ALA A 31 -11.29 0.84 -9.74
C ALA A 31 -11.89 0.00 -8.59
N GLN A 32 -11.24 -1.12 -8.24
CA GLN A 32 -11.61 -2.01 -7.13
C GLN A 32 -10.72 -1.80 -5.90
N GLY A 33 -9.89 -0.75 -5.88
CA GLY A 33 -8.98 -0.42 -4.78
C GLY A 33 -7.77 -1.36 -4.66
N ARG A 34 -7.51 -2.22 -5.64
CA ARG A 34 -6.38 -3.17 -5.61
C ARG A 34 -5.13 -2.51 -6.15
N TYR A 35 -3.98 -2.99 -5.69
CA TYR A 35 -2.67 -2.50 -6.11
C TYR A 35 -1.69 -3.66 -6.21
N LEU A 36 -0.63 -3.45 -7.00
CA LEU A 36 0.49 -4.39 -7.12
C LEU A 36 1.80 -3.59 -7.10
N LEU A 37 2.73 -4.02 -6.26
CA LEU A 37 4.09 -3.51 -6.16
C LEU A 37 5.05 -4.67 -6.43
N CYS A 38 5.96 -4.49 -7.38
CA CYS A 38 6.92 -5.52 -7.80
C CYS A 38 8.34 -5.14 -7.42
N ALA A 39 9.27 -6.09 -7.56
CA ALA A 39 10.71 -5.90 -7.31
C ALA A 39 11.03 -5.39 -5.90
N ILE A 40 10.25 -5.84 -4.92
CA ILE A 40 10.41 -5.46 -3.51
C ILE A 40 11.47 -6.35 -2.87
N PRO A 41 12.52 -5.80 -2.25
CA PRO A 41 13.54 -6.59 -1.59
C PRO A 41 12.98 -7.30 -0.35
N LYS A 42 13.62 -8.39 0.05
CA LYS A 42 13.34 -9.03 1.34
C LYS A 42 13.72 -8.07 2.48
N GLY A 43 12.89 -8.03 3.51
CA GLY A 43 13.12 -7.18 4.68
C GLY A 43 11.85 -6.48 5.17
N TYR A 44 11.99 -5.64 6.18
CA TYR A 44 10.91 -4.78 6.64
C TYR A 44 10.84 -3.54 5.76
N ILE A 45 9.64 -3.25 5.26
CA ILE A 45 9.39 -2.06 4.44
C ILE A 45 8.22 -1.29 5.01
N GLY A 46 8.24 0.03 4.83
CA GLY A 46 7.09 0.90 5.03
C GLY A 46 6.23 0.95 3.77
N ILE A 47 4.91 0.92 3.94
CA ILE A 47 3.91 1.12 2.90
C ILE A 47 3.02 2.28 3.32
N THR A 48 2.83 3.26 2.43
CA THR A 48 1.92 4.38 2.64
C THR A 48 0.94 4.49 1.48
N ALA A 49 -0.34 4.65 1.79
CA ALA A 49 -1.37 5.00 0.81
C ALA A 49 -1.79 6.46 1.01
N THR A 50 -1.81 7.23 -0.09
CA THR A 50 -2.09 8.66 -0.11
C THR A 50 -3.22 8.95 -1.10
N GLY A 51 -4.20 9.72 -0.67
CA GLY A 51 -5.29 10.26 -1.50
C GLY A 51 -5.19 11.77 -1.64
N LEU A 52 -6.22 12.39 -2.21
CA LEU A 52 -6.27 13.85 -2.40
C LEU A 52 -6.14 14.66 -1.10
N GLY A 53 -6.62 14.10 0.03
CA GLY A 53 -6.58 14.73 1.34
C GLY A 53 -5.33 14.44 2.18
N GLY A 54 -4.33 13.74 1.61
CA GLY A 54 -3.13 13.32 2.33
C GLY A 54 -3.09 11.81 2.61
N VAL A 55 -2.35 11.42 3.65
CA VAL A 55 -2.15 10.01 4.01
C VAL A 55 -3.47 9.40 4.45
N LEU A 56 -3.85 8.32 3.79
CA LEU A 56 -5.03 7.53 4.10
C LEU A 56 -4.68 6.43 5.11
N ALA A 57 -3.57 5.73 4.86
CA ALA A 57 -3.13 4.57 5.63
C ALA A 57 -1.61 4.43 5.56
N ALA A 58 -1.02 3.86 6.61
CA ALA A 58 0.38 3.48 6.64
C ALA A 58 0.57 2.21 7.45
N ALA A 59 1.43 1.31 6.96
CA ALA A 59 1.75 0.04 7.59
C ALA A 59 3.22 -0.32 7.35
N ALA A 60 3.79 -1.14 8.24
CA ALA A 60 5.05 -1.82 8.00
C ALA A 60 4.77 -3.29 7.73
N VAL A 61 5.47 -3.88 6.76
CA VAL A 61 5.29 -5.29 6.40
C VAL A 61 6.65 -5.97 6.20
N GLN A 62 6.75 -7.22 6.64
CA GLN A 62 7.92 -8.05 6.40
C GLN A 62 7.75 -8.77 5.06
N VAL A 63 8.61 -8.45 4.10
CA VAL A 63 8.66 -9.10 2.79
C VAL A 63 9.61 -10.29 2.85
N SER A 64 9.09 -11.46 2.50
CA SER A 64 9.83 -12.73 2.47
C SER A 64 10.06 -13.19 1.03
N THR A 65 10.12 -14.50 0.77
CA THR A 65 10.28 -15.08 -0.58
C THR A 65 8.98 -15.22 -1.36
N ALA A 66 7.83 -14.97 -0.73
CA ALA A 66 6.51 -15.15 -1.34
C ALA A 66 5.77 -13.83 -1.50
N ASP A 67 4.74 -13.84 -2.34
CA ASP A 67 3.79 -12.73 -2.46
C ASP A 67 3.12 -12.47 -1.12
N ILE A 68 3.03 -11.19 -0.76
CA ILE A 68 2.36 -10.75 0.45
C ILE A 68 1.09 -10.02 0.07
N VAL A 69 -0.02 -10.42 0.69
CA VAL A 69 -1.30 -9.73 0.58
C VAL A 69 -1.43 -8.81 1.80
N LEU A 70 -1.57 -7.51 1.54
CA LEU A 70 -1.71 -6.48 2.57
C LEU A 70 -2.93 -5.59 2.25
N ASP A 71 -3.90 -5.60 3.15
CA ASP A 71 -4.98 -4.62 3.17
C ASP A 71 -4.50 -3.35 3.91
N LEU A 72 -4.65 -2.19 3.27
CA LEU A 72 -4.40 -0.89 3.91
C LEU A 72 -5.75 -0.26 4.26
N GLU A 73 -5.95 -0.02 5.56
CA GLU A 73 -7.20 0.56 6.07
C GLU A 73 -7.01 2.02 6.48
N VAL A 74 -7.99 2.85 6.12
CA VAL A 74 -7.98 4.28 6.47
C VAL A 74 -8.02 4.43 7.98
N LYS A 75 -7.08 5.20 8.54
CA LYS A 75 -7.11 5.54 9.96
C LYS A 75 -8.17 6.62 10.20
N HIS A 76 -9.13 6.33 11.07
CA HIS A 76 -10.14 7.28 11.56
C HIS A 76 -9.55 8.18 12.65
#